data_AF-A0A072PIG1-F1
#
_entry.id   AF-A0A072PIG1-F1
#
_cell.length_a   1.000
_cell.length_b   1.000
_cell.length_c   1.000
_cell.angle_alpha   90.00
_cell.angle_beta   90.00
_cell.angle_gamma   90.00
#
_symmetry.space_group_name_H-M   'P 1'
#
loop_
_entity.id
_entity.type
_entity.pdbx_description
1 polymer ?
#
loop_
_entity_poly.entity_id
_entity_poly.type
_entity_poly.pdbx_seq_one_letter_code
_entity_poly.pdbx_strand_id
1 'polypeptide(L)'
;MIREIVLDVTSDKSIANAVELVRSQYGHLDVLVNNAGYAAIPSALDTPDWCDIYGRVFDTHVTSVAVTIQQFLSLLRESQTGGKVIQISSARGSATRLASGVLPPTVSIPYAVSTSALNMLSIEMSRDPANRNVEFSLASPGHCKTAFNGFKGKRDPLEGANVVVELVRAGKDRYRNAGIWETTGDSLDLVEIPW
;
A
#
# COMPACT_ATOMS: atom_id res chain seq x y z
N MET A 1 17.48 13.79 -9.63
CA MET A 1 18.10 13.89 -8.28
C MET A 1 17.27 13.01 -7.35
N ILE A 2 17.91 12.19 -6.51
CA ILE A 2 17.24 11.35 -5.50
C ILE A 2 17.61 11.90 -4.12
N ARG A 3 16.63 11.97 -3.21
CA ARG A 3 16.82 12.41 -1.83
C ARG A 3 16.24 11.38 -0.87
N GLU A 4 17.00 11.06 0.16
CA GLU A 4 16.59 10.16 1.22
C GLU A 4 16.00 10.98 2.38
N ILE A 5 14.95 10.45 3.00
CA ILE A 5 14.29 11.04 4.17
C ILE A 5 14.12 9.91 5.20
N VAL A 6 14.46 10.20 6.45
CA VAL A 6 14.20 9.28 7.56
C VAL A 6 12.70 9.33 7.88
N LEU A 7 12.04 8.18 7.77
CA LEU A 7 10.62 8.04 8.09
C LEU A 7 10.36 6.70 8.78
N ASP A 8 10.12 6.77 10.09
CA ASP A 8 9.44 5.71 10.83
C ASP A 8 7.93 5.93 10.73
N VAL A 9 7.24 5.08 9.98
CA VAL A 9 5.80 5.18 9.74
C VAL A 9 4.97 4.90 11.00
N THR A 10 5.56 4.34 12.05
CA THR A 10 4.90 4.10 13.35
C THR A 10 5.13 5.22 14.36
N SER A 11 5.73 6.34 13.93
CA SER A 11 6.04 7.49 14.78
C SER A 11 5.44 8.77 14.21
N ASP A 12 4.42 9.32 14.90
CA ASP A 12 3.78 10.58 14.54
C ASP A 12 4.79 11.72 14.36
N LYS A 13 5.79 11.78 15.24
CA LYS A 13 6.88 12.76 15.16
C LYS A 13 7.71 12.58 13.89
N SER A 14 8.02 11.35 13.51
CA SER A 14 8.78 11.08 12.28
C SER A 14 7.97 11.46 11.05
N ILE A 15 6.67 11.15 11.02
CA ILE A 15 5.77 11.53 9.91
C ILE A 15 5.69 13.05 9.80
N ALA A 16 5.45 13.77 10.91
CA ALA A 16 5.34 15.22 10.93
C ALA A 16 6.62 15.90 10.41
N ASN A 17 7.80 15.39 10.80
CA ASN A 17 9.08 15.89 10.31
C ASN A 17 9.23 15.69 8.79
N ALA A 18 8.80 14.54 8.26
CA ALA A 18 8.84 14.27 6.83
C ALA A 18 7.89 15.20 6.04
N VAL A 19 6.69 15.45 6.56
CA VAL A 19 5.74 16.41 5.97
C VAL A 19 6.33 17.81 5.92
N GLU A 20 6.93 18.29 7.02
CA GLU A 20 7.49 19.62 7.07
C GLU A 20 8.70 19.79 6.12
N LEU A 21 9.51 18.74 5.99
CA LEU A 21 10.59 18.73 5.01
C LEU A 21 10.06 18.82 3.58
N VAL A 22 9.04 18.04 3.21
CA VAL A 22 8.47 18.11 1.85
C VAL A 22 7.80 19.47 1.62
N ARG A 23 7.06 19.97 2.60
CA ARG A 23 6.40 21.29 2.54
C ARG A 23 7.40 22.42 2.31
N SER A 24 8.42 22.52 3.15
CA SER A 24 9.40 23.63 3.09
C SER A 24 10.23 23.62 1.81
N GLN A 25 10.46 22.45 1.21
CA GLN A 25 11.32 22.32 0.03
C GLN A 25 10.54 22.40 -1.29
N TYR A 26 9.33 21.83 -1.34
CA TYR A 26 8.59 21.63 -2.59
C TYR A 26 7.19 22.28 -2.57
N GLY A 27 6.61 22.53 -1.39
CA GLY A 27 5.28 23.14 -1.23
C GLY A 27 4.09 22.23 -1.56
N HIS A 28 4.32 21.09 -2.21
CA HIS A 28 3.30 20.11 -2.60
C HIS A 28 3.90 18.70 -2.67
N LEU A 29 3.05 17.70 -2.88
CA LEU A 29 3.44 16.33 -3.17
C LEU A 29 2.54 15.78 -4.27
N ASP A 30 3.12 15.27 -5.36
CA ASP A 30 2.31 14.69 -6.45
C ASP A 30 1.88 13.25 -6.16
N VAL A 31 2.78 12.45 -5.58
CA VAL A 31 2.55 11.02 -5.37
C VAL A 31 3.05 10.59 -3.99
N LEU A 32 2.19 9.92 -3.23
CA LEU A 32 2.54 9.19 -2.02
C LEU A 32 2.42 7.68 -2.27
N VAL A 33 3.51 6.93 -2.15
CA VAL A 33 3.51 5.46 -2.23
C VAL A 33 3.76 4.88 -0.83
N ASN A 34 2.73 4.27 -0.25
CA ASN A 34 2.83 3.58 1.04
C ASN A 34 3.20 2.11 0.80
N ASN A 35 4.49 1.80 0.98
CA ASN A 35 5.07 0.47 0.76
C ASN A 35 5.60 -0.20 2.05
N ALA A 36 5.84 0.58 3.12
CA ALA A 36 6.40 0.04 4.35
C ALA A 36 5.49 -1.05 4.93
N GLY A 37 6.07 -2.22 5.20
CA GLY A 37 5.31 -3.37 5.68
C GLY A 37 6.20 -4.57 5.92
N TYR A 38 5.70 -5.52 6.70
CA TYR A 38 6.36 -6.79 7.00
C TYR A 38 5.33 -7.89 7.23
N ALA A 39 5.74 -9.16 7.10
CA ALA A 39 4.93 -10.29 7.50
C ALA A 39 5.43 -10.84 8.84
N ALA A 40 4.59 -10.81 9.88
CA ALA A 40 4.85 -11.56 11.09
C ALA A 40 4.56 -13.05 10.84
N ILE A 41 5.59 -13.88 10.91
CA ILE A 41 5.46 -15.35 10.89
C ILE A 41 5.92 -15.83 12.27
N PRO A 42 5.02 -16.28 13.14
CA PRO A 42 5.39 -16.80 14.44
C PRO A 42 6.38 -17.95 14.32
N SER A 43 7.38 -17.97 15.21
CA SER A 43 8.26 -19.13 15.36
C SER A 43 7.45 -20.33 15.84
N ALA A 44 7.72 -21.52 15.29
CA ALA A 44 7.09 -22.76 15.75
C ALA A 44 7.57 -23.20 17.15
N LEU A 45 8.60 -22.53 17.69
CA LEU A 45 9.28 -22.92 18.92
C LEU A 45 8.69 -22.28 20.19
N ASP A 46 7.90 -21.20 20.05
CA ASP A 46 7.32 -20.47 21.18
C ASP A 46 5.80 -20.35 21.04
N THR A 47 5.08 -20.23 22.17
CA THR A 47 3.67 -19.81 22.13
C THR A 47 3.63 -18.34 21.73
N PRO A 48 3.07 -17.98 20.57
CA PRO A 48 3.13 -16.60 20.10
C PRO A 48 2.25 -15.70 20.97
N ASP A 49 2.73 -14.50 21.28
CA ASP A 49 1.86 -13.43 21.78
C ASP A 49 1.02 -12.90 20.60
N TRP A 50 -0.11 -13.55 20.37
CA TRP A 50 -0.98 -13.25 19.24
C TRP A 50 -1.54 -11.84 19.30
N CYS A 51 -1.81 -11.30 20.49
CA CYS A 51 -2.31 -9.93 20.63
C CYS A 51 -1.26 -8.92 20.16
N ASP A 52 -0.01 -9.05 20.59
CA ASP A 52 1.10 -8.21 20.13
C ASP A 52 1.33 -8.35 18.61
N ILE A 53 1.33 -9.57 18.10
CA ILE A 53 1.55 -9.84 16.67
C ILE A 53 0.49 -9.17 15.80
N TYR A 54 -0.79 -9.33 16.15
CA TYR A 54 -1.88 -8.68 15.41
C TYR A 54 -1.79 -7.16 15.55
N GLY A 55 -1.57 -6.65 16.78
CA GLY A 55 -1.44 -5.22 17.05
C GLY A 55 -0.38 -4.56 16.17
N ARG A 56 0.85 -5.06 16.21
CA ARG A 56 1.97 -4.47 15.47
C ARG A 56 1.81 -4.55 13.95
N VAL A 57 1.24 -5.65 13.44
CA VAL A 57 0.94 -5.77 12.00
C VAL A 57 -0.10 -4.74 11.59
N PHE A 58 -1.16 -4.55 12.37
CA PHE A 58 -2.17 -3.51 12.10
C PHE A 58 -1.60 -2.10 12.25
N ASP A 59 -0.76 -1.85 13.25
CA ASP A 59 -0.09 -0.56 13.44
C ASP A 59 0.72 -0.18 12.20
N THR A 60 1.45 -1.12 11.62
CA THR A 60 2.32 -0.86 10.46
C THR A 60 1.58 -0.89 9.12
N HIS A 61 0.53 -1.70 8.96
CA HIS A 61 -0.15 -1.88 7.66
C HIS A 61 -1.39 -1.02 7.48
N VAL A 62 -1.98 -0.55 8.58
CA VAL A 62 -3.28 0.14 8.57
C VAL A 62 -3.17 1.49 9.28
N THR A 63 -2.79 1.49 10.57
CA THR A 63 -2.77 2.72 11.37
C THR A 63 -1.75 3.72 10.84
N SER A 64 -0.51 3.28 10.62
CA SER A 64 0.58 4.11 10.06
C SER A 64 0.20 4.71 8.71
N VAL A 65 -0.45 3.94 7.84
CA VAL A 65 -0.89 4.34 6.52
C VAL A 65 -1.98 5.40 6.64
N ALA A 66 -2.97 5.17 7.50
CA ALA A 66 -4.03 6.13 7.75
C ALA A 66 -3.45 7.47 8.24
N VAL A 67 -2.57 7.44 9.24
CA VAL A 67 -1.93 8.64 9.80
C VAL A 67 -1.06 9.31 8.75
N THR A 68 -0.23 8.56 8.01
CA THR A 68 0.65 9.11 6.97
C THR A 68 -0.15 9.82 5.89
N ILE A 69 -1.21 9.20 5.37
CA ILE A 69 -2.09 9.86 4.39
C ILE A 69 -2.67 11.15 4.97
N GLN A 70 -3.26 11.09 6.17
CA GLN A 70 -3.87 12.27 6.80
C GLN A 70 -2.89 13.45 6.94
N GLN A 71 -1.63 13.17 7.28
CA GLN A 71 -0.60 14.19 7.43
C GLN A 71 -0.13 14.76 6.08
N PHE A 72 -0.03 13.93 5.04
CA PHE A 72 0.40 14.34 3.69
C PHE A 72 -0.72 14.88 2.80
N LEU A 73 -2.00 14.69 3.16
CA LEU A 73 -3.15 15.08 2.34
C LEU A 73 -3.16 16.56 1.97
N SER A 74 -2.73 17.44 2.88
CA SER A 74 -2.63 18.87 2.58
C SER A 74 -1.71 19.13 1.38
N LEU A 75 -0.54 18.49 1.33
CA LEU A 75 0.42 18.63 0.23
C LEU A 75 -0.04 17.95 -1.06
N LEU A 76 -0.74 16.81 -0.95
CA LEU A 76 -1.31 16.11 -2.10
C LEU A 76 -2.39 16.92 -2.80
N ARG A 77 -3.18 17.68 -2.04
CA ARG A 77 -4.24 18.55 -2.59
C ARG A 77 -3.68 19.74 -3.37
N GLU A 78 -2.45 20.18 -3.07
CA GLU A 78 -1.73 21.25 -3.78
C GLU A 78 -1.10 20.78 -5.11
N SER A 79 -1.11 19.48 -5.43
CA SER A 79 -0.59 18.99 -6.70
C SER A 79 -1.40 19.53 -7.89
N GLN A 80 -0.69 20.13 -8.84
CA GLN A 80 -1.28 20.70 -10.06
C GLN A 80 -1.68 19.63 -11.09
N THR A 81 -1.10 18.44 -10.99
CA THR A 81 -1.37 17.30 -11.90
C THR A 81 -2.44 16.35 -11.35
N GLY A 82 -2.92 16.61 -10.12
CA GLY A 82 -3.81 15.72 -9.38
C GLY A 82 -3.00 14.75 -8.52
N GLY A 83 -3.14 14.87 -7.19
CA GLY A 83 -2.40 14.04 -6.25
C GLY A 83 -2.73 12.56 -6.40
N LYS A 84 -1.77 11.68 -6.15
CA LYS A 84 -1.98 10.23 -6.18
C LYS A 84 -1.50 9.59 -4.88
N VAL A 85 -2.33 8.72 -4.33
CA VAL A 85 -2.02 7.87 -3.18
C VAL A 85 -2.03 6.43 -3.65
N ILE A 86 -0.87 5.77 -3.62
CA ILE A 86 -0.72 4.38 -4.00
C ILE A 86 -0.41 3.55 -2.75
N GLN A 87 -1.24 2.55 -2.51
CA GLN A 87 -1.11 1.61 -1.40
C GLN A 87 -0.58 0.28 -1.92
N ILE A 88 0.55 -0.19 -1.41
CA ILE A 88 1.03 -1.53 -1.74
C ILE A 88 0.22 -2.53 -0.91
N SER A 89 -0.79 -3.12 -1.54
CA SER A 89 -1.65 -4.15 -0.98
C SER A 89 -1.24 -5.52 -1.54
N SER A 90 -2.18 -6.46 -1.56
CA SER A 90 -1.98 -7.82 -2.05
C SER A 90 -3.27 -8.39 -2.60
N ALA A 91 -3.17 -9.28 -3.58
CA ALA A 91 -4.29 -10.13 -3.96
C ALA A 91 -4.86 -10.92 -2.76
N ARG A 92 -4.08 -11.15 -1.69
CA ARG A 92 -4.58 -11.74 -0.44
C ARG A 92 -5.60 -10.86 0.30
N GLY A 93 -5.67 -9.56 0.00
CA GLY A 93 -6.70 -8.68 0.54
C GLY A 93 -8.08 -8.89 -0.09
N SER A 94 -8.18 -9.71 -1.15
CA SER A 94 -9.43 -10.06 -1.82
C SER A 94 -10.16 -11.20 -1.09
N ALA A 95 -11.26 -10.87 -0.42
CA ALA A 95 -12.17 -11.83 0.17
C ALA A 95 -12.78 -12.76 -0.89
N THR A 96 -13.12 -12.24 -2.07
CA THR A 96 -13.65 -13.05 -3.19
C THR A 96 -12.67 -14.13 -3.63
N ARG A 97 -11.39 -13.79 -3.85
CA ARG A 97 -10.37 -14.77 -4.26
C ARG A 97 -10.02 -15.75 -3.16
N LEU A 98 -10.03 -15.31 -1.89
CA LEU A 98 -9.82 -16.21 -0.75
C LEU A 98 -10.97 -17.20 -0.59
N ALA A 99 -12.22 -16.73 -0.60
CA ALA A 99 -13.41 -17.56 -0.41
C ALA A 99 -13.64 -18.57 -1.55
N SER A 100 -13.21 -18.24 -2.77
CA SER A 100 -13.30 -19.12 -3.94
C SER A 100 -12.18 -20.17 -4.01
N GLY A 101 -11.17 -20.10 -3.13
CA GLY A 101 -10.03 -21.03 -3.15
C GLY A 101 -9.02 -20.80 -4.29
N VAL A 102 -9.11 -19.67 -5.01
CA VAL A 102 -8.16 -19.28 -6.06
C VAL A 102 -6.76 -19.08 -5.49
N LEU A 103 -6.66 -18.58 -4.25
CA LEU A 103 -5.38 -18.38 -3.57
C LEU A 103 -5.10 -19.51 -2.59
N PRO A 104 -3.84 -20.00 -2.49
CA PRO A 104 -3.48 -20.99 -1.50
C PRO A 104 -3.57 -20.42 -0.08
N PRO A 105 -3.66 -21.27 0.96
CA PRO A 105 -3.61 -20.83 2.35
C PRO A 105 -2.45 -19.87 2.64
N THR A 106 -2.70 -18.87 3.48
CA THR A 106 -1.65 -17.93 3.90
C THR A 106 -0.77 -18.54 4.98
N VAL A 107 0.51 -18.17 4.97
CA VAL A 107 1.44 -18.47 6.06
C VAL A 107 1.37 -17.44 7.19
N SER A 108 0.72 -16.28 6.95
CA SER A 108 0.49 -15.24 7.94
C SER A 108 -0.93 -14.69 7.77
N ILE A 109 -1.81 -15.05 8.72
CA ILE A 109 -3.19 -14.56 8.78
C ILE A 109 -3.22 -13.05 9.13
N PRO A 110 -2.46 -12.54 10.11
CA PRO A 110 -2.43 -11.11 10.42
C PRO A 110 -2.16 -10.24 9.20
N TYR A 111 -1.19 -10.64 8.37
CA TYR A 111 -0.87 -9.97 7.11
C TYR A 111 -2.03 -10.01 6.11
N ALA A 112 -2.65 -11.18 5.89
CA ALA A 112 -3.74 -11.28 4.93
C ALA A 112 -4.92 -10.38 5.36
N VAL A 113 -5.30 -10.42 6.64
CA VAL A 113 -6.39 -9.59 7.18
C VAL A 113 -6.04 -8.10 7.13
N SER A 114 -4.80 -7.71 7.43
CA SER A 114 -4.38 -6.29 7.36
C SER A 114 -4.47 -5.75 5.93
N THR A 115 -4.18 -6.56 4.91
CA THR A 115 -4.34 -6.13 3.50
C THR A 115 -5.80 -5.87 3.12
N SER A 116 -6.76 -6.66 3.64
CA SER A 116 -8.19 -6.36 3.45
C SER A 116 -8.62 -5.09 4.20
N ALA A 117 -8.09 -4.85 5.40
CA ALA A 117 -8.34 -3.62 6.15
C ALA A 117 -7.78 -2.38 5.43
N LEU A 118 -6.57 -2.47 4.87
CA LEU A 118 -5.95 -1.44 4.04
C LEU A 118 -6.78 -1.13 2.78
N ASN A 119 -7.34 -2.16 2.13
CA ASN A 119 -8.25 -1.99 1.00
C ASN A 119 -9.46 -1.15 1.40
N MET A 120 -10.14 -1.51 2.51
CA MET A 120 -11.31 -0.78 3.01
C MET A 120 -10.96 0.66 3.40
N LEU A 121 -9.84 0.87 4.10
CA LEU A 121 -9.35 2.20 4.46
C LEU A 121 -9.22 3.11 3.23
N SER A 122 -8.66 2.58 2.15
CA SER A 122 -8.42 3.34 0.92
C SER A 122 -9.73 3.73 0.22
N ILE A 123 -10.72 2.84 0.23
CA ILE A 123 -12.07 3.12 -0.30
C ILE A 123 -12.73 4.24 0.51
N GLU A 124 -12.70 4.17 1.85
CA GLU A 124 -13.31 5.19 2.69
C GLU A 124 -12.62 6.55 2.54
N MET A 125 -11.28 6.58 2.49
CA MET A 125 -10.53 7.81 2.28
C MET A 125 -10.76 8.44 0.89
N SER A 126 -10.96 7.62 -0.15
CA SER A 126 -11.21 8.13 -1.50
C SER A 126 -12.60 8.74 -1.67
N ARG A 127 -13.53 8.44 -0.76
CA ARG A 127 -14.92 8.94 -0.80
C ARG A 127 -15.08 10.31 -0.15
N ASP A 128 -14.08 10.78 0.58
CA ASP A 128 -14.09 12.12 1.17
C ASP A 128 -14.12 13.20 0.06
N PRO A 129 -15.14 14.07 0.00
CA PRO A 129 -15.21 15.15 -0.99
C PRO A 129 -14.03 16.14 -0.96
N ALA A 130 -13.35 16.26 0.17
CA ALA A 130 -12.14 17.06 0.30
C ALA A 130 -10.97 16.48 -0.52
N ASN A 131 -11.04 15.21 -0.90
CA ASN A 131 -10.03 14.49 -1.67
C ASN A 131 -10.36 14.37 -3.17
N ARG A 132 -11.30 15.18 -3.69
CA ARG A 132 -11.70 15.13 -5.12
C ARG A 132 -10.57 15.34 -6.15
N ASN A 133 -9.44 15.93 -5.73
CA ASN A 133 -8.24 16.10 -6.57
C ASN A 133 -7.15 15.06 -6.27
N VAL A 134 -7.45 14.05 -5.44
CA VAL A 134 -6.51 13.00 -5.03
C VAL A 134 -7.06 11.65 -5.44
N GLU A 135 -6.37 10.95 -6.33
CA GLU A 135 -6.69 9.57 -6.72
C GLU A 135 -6.07 8.59 -5.74
N PHE A 136 -6.83 7.59 -5.33
CA PHE A 136 -6.38 6.48 -4.50
C PHE A 136 -6.31 5.23 -5.36
N SER A 137 -5.24 4.45 -5.24
CA SER A 137 -5.10 3.19 -5.95
C SER A 137 -4.36 2.18 -5.09
N LEU A 138 -4.72 0.91 -5.22
CA LEU A 138 -4.02 -0.18 -4.54
C LEU A 138 -3.29 -1.03 -5.57
N ALA A 139 -2.04 -1.33 -5.30
CA ALA A 139 -1.19 -2.17 -6.14
C ALA A 139 -1.00 -3.53 -5.47
N SER A 140 -1.28 -4.61 -6.20
CA SER A 140 -0.85 -5.96 -5.86
C SER A 140 0.37 -6.30 -6.73
N PRO A 141 1.60 -6.24 -6.17
CA PRO A 141 2.82 -6.49 -6.95
C PRO A 141 3.01 -7.97 -7.31
N GLY A 142 2.17 -8.87 -6.79
CA GLY A 142 2.33 -10.31 -6.93
C GLY A 142 3.39 -10.89 -5.99
N HIS A 143 3.65 -12.20 -6.14
CA HIS A 143 4.54 -12.93 -5.24
C HIS A 143 6.02 -12.73 -5.63
N CYS A 144 6.55 -11.55 -5.30
CA CYS A 144 7.90 -11.12 -5.63
C CYS A 144 8.99 -11.82 -4.80
N LYS A 145 10.16 -12.04 -5.41
CA LYS A 145 11.33 -12.63 -4.76
C LYS A 145 12.07 -11.60 -3.90
N THR A 146 11.59 -11.35 -2.69
CA THR A 146 12.18 -10.37 -1.75
C THR A 146 12.39 -10.95 -0.35
N ALA A 147 13.15 -10.25 0.49
CA ALA A 147 13.34 -10.62 1.89
C ALA A 147 12.02 -10.72 2.68
N PHE A 148 10.96 -10.00 2.26
CA PHE A 148 9.64 -10.01 2.88
C PHE A 148 9.06 -11.42 3.08
N ASN A 149 9.31 -12.33 2.13
CA ASN A 149 8.86 -13.72 2.18
C ASN A 149 10.02 -14.73 2.22
N GLY A 150 11.23 -14.27 2.56
CA GLY A 150 12.44 -15.10 2.53
C GLY A 150 12.82 -15.56 1.13
N PHE A 151 12.59 -14.72 0.12
CA PHE A 151 12.90 -14.96 -1.29
C PHE A 151 12.21 -16.20 -1.90
N LYS A 152 11.04 -16.58 -1.38
CA LYS A 152 10.20 -17.69 -1.86
C LYS A 152 9.33 -17.33 -3.07
N GLY A 153 9.13 -16.04 -3.32
CA GLY A 153 8.44 -15.55 -4.51
C GLY A 153 9.17 -15.93 -5.81
N LYS A 154 8.41 -16.01 -6.90
CA LYS A 154 8.95 -16.35 -8.24
C LYS A 154 9.07 -15.14 -9.16
N ARG A 155 8.32 -14.07 -8.87
CA ARG A 155 8.27 -12.87 -9.70
C ARG A 155 9.45 -11.96 -9.40
N ASP A 156 10.02 -11.31 -10.42
CA ASP A 156 11.06 -10.32 -10.21
C ASP A 156 10.49 -9.06 -9.51
N PRO A 157 11.16 -8.47 -8.50
CA PRO A 157 10.68 -7.25 -7.86
C PRO A 157 10.48 -6.07 -8.83
N LEU A 158 11.26 -5.95 -9.90
CA LEU A 158 11.10 -4.92 -10.92
C LEU A 158 9.81 -5.12 -11.71
N GLU A 159 9.48 -6.37 -12.04
CA GLU A 159 8.19 -6.68 -12.67
C GLU A 159 7.03 -6.34 -11.73
N GLY A 160 7.16 -6.61 -10.43
CA GLY A 160 6.15 -6.23 -9.43
C GLY A 160 5.98 -4.71 -9.32
N ALA A 161 7.07 -3.96 -9.42
CA ALA A 161 7.07 -2.49 -9.38
C ALA A 161 6.35 -1.87 -10.59
N ASN A 162 6.25 -2.57 -11.73
CA ASN A 162 5.53 -2.07 -12.91
C ASN A 162 4.06 -1.75 -12.62
N VAL A 163 3.41 -2.47 -11.69
CA VAL A 163 2.03 -2.14 -11.26
C VAL A 163 1.97 -0.72 -10.70
N VAL A 164 2.94 -0.37 -9.84
CA VAL A 164 3.03 0.95 -9.21
C VAL A 164 3.36 2.01 -10.26
N VAL A 165 4.35 1.74 -11.11
CA VAL A 165 4.77 2.67 -12.17
C VAL A 165 3.60 2.99 -13.11
N GLU A 166 2.81 1.99 -13.49
CA GLU A 166 1.63 2.19 -14.33
C GLU A 166 0.57 3.05 -13.64
N LEU A 167 0.27 2.80 -12.36
CA LEU A 167 -0.67 3.63 -11.58
C LEU A 167 -0.19 5.07 -11.41
N VAL A 168 1.12 5.29 -11.23
CA VAL A 168 1.72 6.63 -11.18
C VAL A 168 1.56 7.37 -12.51
N ARG A 169 1.83 6.68 -13.63
CA ARG A 169 1.83 7.27 -14.97
C ARG A 169 0.45 7.38 -15.59
N ALA A 170 -0.52 6.63 -15.08
CA ALA A 170 -1.89 6.61 -15.58
C ALA A 170 -2.49 8.02 -15.54
N GLY A 171 -3.07 8.44 -16.67
CA GLY A 171 -3.91 9.62 -16.72
C GLY A 171 -5.11 9.46 -15.79
N LYS A 172 -5.68 10.61 -15.38
CA LYS A 172 -6.85 10.65 -14.51
C LYS A 172 -7.97 9.75 -15.04
N ASP A 173 -8.63 9.03 -14.15
CA ASP A 173 -9.78 8.15 -14.44
C ASP A 173 -9.47 6.95 -15.37
N ARG A 174 -8.20 6.70 -15.76
CA ARG A 174 -7.83 5.49 -16.54
C ARG A 174 -8.17 4.20 -15.80
N TYR A 175 -7.93 4.20 -14.49
CA TYR A 175 -8.24 3.10 -13.59
C TYR A 175 -9.29 3.57 -12.58
N ARG A 176 -10.22 2.68 -12.22
CA ARG A 176 -11.23 2.97 -11.20
C ARG A 176 -10.56 3.43 -9.90
N ASN A 177 -10.99 4.59 -9.40
CA ASN A 177 -10.51 5.13 -8.13
C ASN A 177 -10.78 4.13 -6.98
N ALA A 178 -9.80 4.01 -6.09
CA ALA A 178 -9.73 3.01 -5.03
C ALA A 178 -9.95 1.57 -5.52
N GLY A 179 -9.59 1.24 -6.77
CA GLY A 179 -9.47 -0.14 -7.24
C GLY A 179 -8.14 -0.77 -6.79
N ILE A 180 -8.12 -2.11 -6.72
CA ILE A 180 -6.91 -2.90 -6.51
C ILE A 180 -6.47 -3.55 -7.82
N TRP A 181 -5.20 -3.37 -8.17
CA TRP A 181 -4.71 -3.64 -9.51
C TRP A 181 -3.51 -4.59 -9.51
N GLU A 182 -3.44 -5.45 -10.51
CA GLU A 182 -2.28 -6.31 -10.79
C GLU A 182 -2.05 -6.40 -12.30
N THR A 183 -0.87 -6.84 -12.72
CA THR A 183 -0.64 -7.26 -14.11
C THR A 183 -0.96 -8.74 -14.28
N THR A 184 -1.30 -9.13 -15.51
CA THR A 184 -1.44 -10.55 -15.90
C THR A 184 -0.43 -10.88 -17.00
N GLY A 185 0.35 -11.96 -16.78
CA GLY A 185 1.45 -12.34 -17.69
C GLY A 185 2.47 -11.21 -17.86
N ASP A 186 2.90 -10.98 -19.11
CA ASP A 186 3.89 -9.97 -19.48
C ASP A 186 3.26 -8.61 -19.86
N SER A 187 1.94 -8.47 -19.77
CA SER A 187 1.25 -7.22 -20.09
C SER A 187 1.45 -6.18 -19.00
N LEU A 188 1.62 -4.92 -19.41
CA LEU A 188 1.59 -3.75 -18.51
C LEU A 188 0.17 -3.24 -18.25
N ASP A 189 -0.82 -3.71 -19.00
CA ASP A 189 -2.21 -3.37 -18.71
C ASP A 189 -2.64 -4.01 -17.39
N LEU A 190 -3.11 -3.16 -16.48
CA LEU A 190 -3.59 -3.59 -15.18
C LEU A 190 -4.99 -4.19 -15.28
N VAL A 191 -5.17 -5.29 -14.56
CA VAL A 191 -6.45 -5.95 -14.34
C VAL A 191 -6.87 -5.71 -12.90
N GLU A 192 -8.16 -5.46 -12.72
CA GLU A 192 -8.74 -5.25 -11.40
C GLU A 192 -8.88 -6.58 -10.64
N ILE A 193 -8.48 -6.57 -9.37
CA ILE A 193 -8.71 -7.66 -8.42
C ILE A 193 -10.09 -7.42 -7.77
N PRO A 194 -10.99 -8.42 -7.72
CA PRO A 194 -12.26 -8.27 -7.00
C PRO A 194 -12.03 -8.14 -5.49
N TRP A 195 -12.95 -7.50 -4.77
CA TRP A 195 -12.85 -7.32 -3.32
C TRP A 195 -12.88 -8.60 -2.51
#